data_AF-A0A7S4PDX3-F1
#
_entry.id   AF-A0A7S4PDX3-F1
#
_cell.length_a   1.000
_cell.length_b   1.000
_cell.length_c   1.000
_cell.angle_alpha   90.00
_cell.angle_beta   90.00
_cell.angle_gamma   90.00
#
_symmetry.space_group_name_H-M   'P 1'
#
loop_
_entity.id
_entity.type
_entity.pdbx_description
1 polymer ?
#
loop_
_entity_poly.entity_id
_entity_poly.type
_entity_poly.pdbx_seq_one_letter_code
_entity_poly.pdbx_strand_id
1 'polypeptide(L)'
;GRPSPASMSHQTLMELLVSDFADKDVFRDSLGYFNEIRLWKKVTLNEKSEVISIDWEQDVGFGLFDDDYQGDTEGLPKSGGSINLRWLPPTLTYLKIPELHLEGTIDTRDLSRS
;
A
#
# COMPACT_ATOMS: atom_id res chain seq x y z
N GLY A 1 13.75 6.91 -21.63
CA GLY A 1 12.48 6.17 -21.79
C GLY A 1 11.97 5.85 -20.40
N ARG A 2 10.70 6.11 -20.11
CA ARG A 2 10.13 5.85 -18.78
C ARG A 2 9.96 4.33 -18.63
N PRO A 3 10.54 3.69 -17.61
CA PRO A 3 10.44 2.24 -17.46
C PRO A 3 8.97 1.82 -17.30
N SER A 4 8.64 0.68 -17.90
CA SER A 4 7.31 0.08 -17.84
C SER A 4 7.12 -0.56 -16.47
N PRO A 5 5.99 -0.33 -15.77
CA PRO A 5 5.67 -1.05 -14.53
C PRO A 5 5.74 -2.58 -14.70
N ALA A 6 5.40 -3.09 -15.89
CA ALA A 6 5.42 -4.52 -16.20
C ALA A 6 6.81 -5.17 -16.21
N SER A 7 7.90 -4.39 -16.23
CA SER A 7 9.28 -4.90 -16.15
C SER A 7 9.91 -4.76 -14.78
N MET A 8 9.20 -4.19 -13.80
CA MET A 8 9.71 -3.96 -12.45
C MET A 8 9.33 -5.09 -11.50
N SER A 9 10.15 -5.30 -10.47
CA SER A 9 9.79 -6.19 -9.38
C SER A 9 8.64 -5.59 -8.57
N HIS A 10 7.84 -6.43 -7.94
CA HIS A 10 6.77 -5.98 -7.04
C HIS A 10 7.33 -5.16 -5.87
N GLN A 11 8.56 -5.45 -5.42
CA GLN A 11 9.28 -4.63 -4.46
C GLN A 11 9.40 -3.18 -4.96
N THR A 12 10.00 -2.96 -6.14
CA THR A 12 10.18 -1.62 -6.69
C THR A 12 8.85 -0.91 -6.97
N LEU A 13 7.84 -1.66 -7.43
CA LEU A 13 6.49 -1.11 -7.65
C LEU A 13 5.87 -0.59 -6.34
N MET A 14 5.95 -1.37 -5.28
CA MET A 14 5.44 -0.97 -3.96
C MET A 14 6.20 0.20 -3.35
N GLU A 15 7.53 0.23 -3.49
CA GLU A 15 8.36 1.36 -3.03
C GLU A 15 8.01 2.67 -3.75
N LEU A 16 7.77 2.60 -5.06
CA LEU A 16 7.32 3.74 -5.87
C LEU A 16 5.85 4.12 -5.58
N LEU A 17 5.03 3.16 -5.18
CA LEU A 17 3.63 3.40 -4.80
C LEU A 17 3.55 4.25 -3.54
N VAL A 18 4.39 3.96 -2.54
CA VAL A 18 4.39 4.62 -1.22
C VAL A 18 5.44 5.73 -1.08
N SER A 19 6.17 6.08 -2.15
CA SER A 19 7.26 7.06 -2.08
C SER A 19 6.81 8.43 -1.60
N ASP A 20 5.57 8.78 -1.93
CA ASP A 20 4.95 10.08 -1.68
C ASP A 20 3.94 10.03 -0.52
N PHE A 21 3.92 8.93 0.24
CA PHE A 21 3.13 8.83 1.46
C PHE A 21 3.71 9.75 2.54
N ALA A 22 2.82 10.34 3.34
CA ALA A 22 3.23 11.16 4.48
C ALA A 22 4.01 10.31 5.51
N ASP A 23 3.57 9.08 5.73
CA ASP A 23 4.09 8.16 6.73
C ASP A 23 4.96 7.06 6.12
N LYS A 24 6.04 7.46 5.44
CA LYS A 24 6.95 6.53 4.74
C LYS A 24 7.84 5.69 5.66
N ASP A 25 7.97 6.10 6.92
CA ASP A 25 8.88 5.47 7.87
C ASP A 25 8.38 4.09 8.31
N VAL A 26 7.06 3.82 8.24
CA VAL A 26 6.48 2.50 8.52
C VAL A 26 6.95 1.42 7.54
N PHE A 27 7.41 1.82 6.35
CA PHE A 27 7.89 0.90 5.32
C PHE A 27 9.40 0.73 5.32
N ARG A 28 10.12 1.48 6.16
CA ARG A 28 11.58 1.59 6.10
C ARG A 28 12.25 1.08 7.37
N ASP A 29 13.51 0.71 7.25
CA ASP A 29 14.37 0.40 8.37
C ASP A 29 14.93 1.69 9.02
N SER A 30 15.70 1.52 10.09
CA SER A 30 16.35 2.63 10.81
C SER A 30 17.41 3.38 9.98
N LEU A 31 17.82 2.82 8.85
CA LEU A 31 18.76 3.42 7.90
C LEU A 31 18.03 4.14 6.75
N GLY A 32 16.71 4.07 6.69
CA GLY A 32 15.86 4.70 5.68
C GLY A 32 15.70 3.89 4.39
N TYR A 33 16.16 2.63 4.36
CA TYR A 33 15.92 1.71 3.24
C TYR A 33 14.56 1.04 3.39
N PHE A 34 13.89 0.77 2.28
CA PHE A 34 12.63 0.04 2.32
C PHE A 34 12.85 -1.40 2.77
N ASN A 35 12.03 -1.83 3.73
CA ASN A 35 11.95 -3.23 4.13
C ASN A 35 11.42 -4.07 2.97
N GLU A 36 11.71 -5.36 2.99
CA GLU A 36 11.11 -6.30 2.05
C GLU A 36 9.59 -6.26 2.17
N ILE A 37 8.88 -6.22 1.03
CA ILE A 37 7.41 -6.09 0.99
C ILE A 37 6.66 -7.20 1.72
N ARG A 38 7.29 -8.36 1.92
CA ARG A 38 6.73 -9.48 2.70
C ARG A 38 6.59 -9.15 4.20
N LEU A 39 7.33 -8.16 4.68
CA LEU A 39 7.28 -7.68 6.06
C LEU A 39 6.27 -6.54 6.24
N TRP A 40 5.73 -6.01 5.14
CA TRP A 40 4.79 -4.88 5.21
C TRP A 40 3.46 -5.38 5.73
N LYS A 41 2.95 -4.71 6.77
CA LYS A 41 1.72 -5.13 7.45
C LYS A 41 0.54 -5.07 6.49
N LYS A 42 -0.31 -6.12 6.54
CA LYS A 42 -1.51 -6.30 5.72
C LYS A 42 -1.26 -6.23 4.19
N VAL A 43 -0.06 -6.60 3.75
CA VAL A 43 0.25 -6.93 2.34
C VAL A 43 0.25 -8.44 2.18
N THR A 44 -0.51 -8.94 1.20
CA THR A 44 -0.57 -10.38 0.89
C THR A 44 0.16 -10.65 -0.42
N LEU A 45 1.05 -11.65 -0.40
CA LEU A 45 1.79 -12.13 -1.57
C LEU A 45 1.28 -13.52 -2.00
N ASN A 46 1.37 -13.82 -3.29
CA ASN A 46 1.16 -15.18 -3.81
C ASN A 46 2.42 -16.05 -3.68
N GLU A 47 2.35 -17.30 -4.15
CA GLU A 47 3.48 -18.26 -4.13
C GLU A 47 4.73 -17.78 -4.89
N LYS A 48 4.58 -16.84 -5.82
CA LYS A 48 5.67 -16.22 -6.59
C LYS A 48 6.22 -14.95 -5.93
N SER A 49 5.80 -14.64 -4.70
CA SER A 49 6.12 -13.39 -4.00
C SER A 49 5.60 -12.13 -4.71
N GLU A 50 4.51 -12.25 -5.48
CA GLU A 50 3.84 -11.14 -6.14
C GLU A 50 2.67 -10.65 -5.28
N VAL A 51 2.55 -9.34 -5.12
CA VAL A 51 1.48 -8.67 -4.35
C VAL A 51 0.11 -8.90 -4.99
N ILE A 52 -0.80 -9.51 -4.25
CA ILE A 52 -2.19 -9.76 -4.69
C ILE A 52 -3.22 -8.94 -3.93
N SER A 53 -2.93 -8.53 -2.69
CA SER A 53 -3.85 -7.76 -1.86
C SER A 53 -3.12 -6.79 -0.94
N ILE A 54 -3.67 -5.58 -0.80
CA ILE A 54 -3.25 -4.55 0.14
C ILE A 54 -4.49 -4.10 0.93
N ASP A 55 -4.44 -4.23 2.25
CA ASP A 55 -5.48 -3.71 3.14
C ASP A 55 -4.86 -2.84 4.23
N TRP A 56 -4.86 -1.53 4.06
CA TRP A 56 -4.34 -0.60 5.08
C TRP A 56 -5.43 0.09 5.87
N GLU A 57 -6.65 -0.45 5.89
CA GLU A 57 -7.69 0.05 6.78
C GLU A 57 -7.23 -0.04 8.24
N GLN A 58 -7.33 1.08 8.96
CA GLN A 58 -7.16 1.09 10.39
C GLN A 58 -8.42 0.49 11.00
N ASP A 59 -8.25 -0.53 11.83
CA ASP A 59 -9.35 -1.10 12.61
C ASP A 59 -9.64 -0.12 13.75
N VAL A 60 -10.29 1.00 13.42
CA VAL A 60 -10.78 1.94 14.41
C VAL A 60 -11.96 1.24 15.09
N GLY A 61 -11.67 0.55 16.19
CA GLY A 61 -12.70 0.05 17.06
C GLY A 61 -13.67 1.20 17.33
N PHE A 62 -14.90 1.07 16.87
CA PHE A 62 -15.95 2.02 17.20
C PHE A 62 -16.05 2.02 18.73
N GLY A 63 -15.51 3.05 19.37
CA GLY A 63 -15.36 3.20 20.82
C GLY A 63 -16.70 3.35 21.55
N LEU A 64 -17.57 2.36 21.41
CA LEU A 64 -18.82 2.25 22.15
C LEU A 64 -18.63 1.40 23.41
N PHE A 65 -17.55 0.62 23.50
CA PHE A 65 -17.16 -0.15 24.67
C PHE A 65 -15.63 -0.21 24.75
N ASP A 66 -15.08 0.28 25.86
CA ASP A 66 -13.65 0.29 26.25
C ASP A 66 -12.79 1.45 25.69
N ASP A 67 -12.52 2.42 26.56
CA ASP A 67 -11.67 3.61 26.35
C ASP A 67 -10.17 3.26 26.24
N ASP A 68 -9.83 1.96 26.31
CA ASP A 68 -8.46 1.44 26.38
C ASP A 68 -8.11 0.48 25.21
N TYR A 69 -9.03 0.27 24.25
CA TYR A 69 -8.74 -0.54 23.06
C TYR A 69 -7.95 0.28 22.04
N GLN A 70 -6.64 0.38 22.27
CA GLN A 70 -5.69 0.77 21.23
C GLN A 70 -5.65 -0.35 20.19
N GLY A 71 -6.49 -0.24 19.15
CA GLY A 71 -6.42 -1.12 17.99
C GLY A 71 -4.98 -1.20 17.47
N ASP A 72 -4.56 -2.39 17.04
CA ASP A 72 -3.19 -2.67 16.57
C ASP A 72 -2.88 -1.95 15.24
N THR A 73 -2.69 -0.64 15.36
CA THR A 73 -2.41 0.30 14.28
C THR A 73 -0.90 0.52 14.08
N GLU A 74 -0.06 -0.05 14.95
CA GLU A 74 1.40 0.02 14.81
C GLU A 74 1.85 -0.68 13.52
N GLY A 75 2.64 0.03 12.71
CA GLY A 75 3.15 -0.44 11.43
C GLY A 75 2.17 -0.36 10.25
N LEU A 76 0.97 0.20 10.43
CA LEU A 76 0.12 0.60 9.30
C LEU A 76 0.42 2.04 8.88
N PRO A 77 0.38 2.36 7.58
CA PRO A 77 0.53 3.73 7.14
C PRO A 77 -0.63 4.58 7.65
N LYS A 78 -0.30 5.72 8.26
CA LYS A 78 -1.29 6.76 8.59
C LYS A 78 -1.86 7.40 7.32
N SER A 79 -3.07 7.93 7.43
CA SER A 79 -3.73 8.66 6.35
C SER A 79 -2.96 9.95 6.00
N GLY A 80 -2.91 10.28 4.70
CA GLY A 80 -2.27 11.49 4.18
C GLY A 80 -1.16 11.24 3.15
N GLY A 81 -0.84 12.29 2.39
CA GLY A 81 0.10 12.23 1.26
C GLY A 81 -0.58 11.96 -0.07
N SER A 82 0.16 11.42 -1.03
CA SER A 82 -0.36 11.08 -2.36
C SER A 82 0.08 9.68 -2.77
N ILE A 83 -0.78 8.98 -3.51
CA ILE A 83 -0.47 7.66 -4.07
C ILE A 83 -0.43 7.74 -5.60
N ASN A 84 0.61 7.17 -6.20
CA ASN A 84 0.71 7.09 -7.65
C ASN A 84 0.29 5.71 -8.15
N LEU A 85 -0.99 5.58 -8.52
CA LEU A 85 -1.60 4.33 -8.97
C LEU A 85 -0.98 3.74 -10.24
N ARG A 86 -0.14 4.50 -10.97
CA ARG A 86 0.64 3.98 -12.09
C ARG A 86 1.58 2.84 -11.68
N TRP A 87 1.98 2.81 -10.41
CA TRP A 87 2.90 1.82 -9.87
C TRP A 87 2.19 0.65 -9.19
N LEU A 88 0.87 0.51 -9.37
CA LEU A 88 0.17 -0.66 -8.84
C LEU A 88 0.76 -1.95 -9.44
N PRO A 89 1.02 -2.97 -8.60
CA PRO A 89 1.43 -4.26 -9.09
C PRO A 89 0.40 -4.88 -10.02
N PRO A 90 0.80 -5.52 -11.14
CA PRO A 90 -0.13 -6.03 -12.14
C PRO A 90 -1.00 -7.19 -11.65
N THR A 91 -0.57 -7.89 -10.59
CA THR A 91 -1.34 -9.00 -9.99
C THR A 91 -2.25 -8.54 -8.84
N LEU A 92 -2.26 -7.24 -8.51
CA LEU A 92 -3.05 -6.71 -7.41
C LEU A 92 -4.54 -6.78 -7.77
N THR A 93 -5.31 -7.52 -6.98
CA THR A 93 -6.75 -7.67 -7.17
C THR A 93 -7.57 -6.91 -6.14
N TYR A 94 -6.98 -6.57 -5.00
CA TYR A 94 -7.63 -5.84 -3.93
C TYR A 94 -6.72 -4.75 -3.36
N LEU A 95 -7.26 -3.53 -3.29
CA LEU A 95 -6.59 -2.36 -2.73
C LEU A 95 -7.56 -1.62 -1.82
N LYS A 96 -7.24 -1.56 -0.53
CA LYS A 96 -7.96 -0.73 0.43
C LYS A 96 -6.98 0.15 1.17
N ILE A 97 -7.17 1.47 1.06
CA ILE A 97 -6.38 2.46 1.76
C ILE A 97 -7.35 3.53 2.28
N PRO A 98 -7.42 3.76 3.60
CA PRO A 98 -8.35 4.72 4.18
C PRO A 98 -7.90 6.15 3.90
N GLU A 99 -8.87 7.07 3.85
CA GLU A 99 -8.64 8.53 3.87
C GLU A 99 -7.62 9.03 2.83
N LEU A 100 -7.60 8.41 1.64
CA LEU A 100 -6.81 8.90 0.54
C LEU A 100 -7.40 10.19 -0.01
N HIS A 101 -6.60 11.26 -0.04
CA HIS A 101 -6.89 12.43 -0.87
C HIS A 101 -6.45 12.12 -2.31
N LEU A 102 -7.28 11.34 -3.02
CA LEU A 102 -7.04 10.98 -4.42
C LEU A 102 -7.21 12.23 -5.30
N GLU A 103 -6.09 12.81 -5.75
CA GLU A 103 -6.10 13.88 -6.75
C GLU A 103 -5.50 13.35 -8.06
N GLY A 104 -6.34 13.20 -9.09
CA GLY A 104 -5.90 12.71 -10.41
C GLY A 104 -6.98 11.93 -11.18
N THR A 105 -6.60 11.36 -12.32
CA THR A 105 -7.47 10.56 -13.19
C THR A 105 -7.07 9.09 -13.16
N ILE A 106 -8.02 8.21 -12.86
CA ILE A 106 -7.86 6.75 -12.98
C ILE A 106 -8.33 6.34 -14.39
N ASP A 107 -7.43 5.79 -15.21
CA ASP A 107 -7.84 5.16 -16.47
C ASP A 107 -8.35 3.75 -16.19
N THR A 108 -9.66 3.56 -16.28
CA THR A 108 -10.33 2.29 -15.99
C THR A 108 -10.29 1.31 -17.17
N ARG A 109 -9.72 1.70 -18.31
CA ARG A 109 -9.65 0.82 -19.50
C ARG A 109 -8.71 -0.36 -19.31
N ASP A 110 -7.68 -0.20 -18.48
CA ASP A 110 -6.75 -1.27 -18.12
C ASP A 110 -7.21 -2.07 -16.88
N LEU A 111 -8.27 -1.61 -16.20
CA LEU A 111 -8.87 -2.31 -15.05
C LEU A 111 -9.87 -3.41 -15.45
N SER A 112 -10.14 -3.60 -16.75
CA SER A 112 -10.96 -4.71 -17.23
C SER A 112 -10.15 -5.68 -18.08
N ARG A 113 -9.84 -6.85 -17.50
CA ARG A 113 -9.88 -8.16 -18.17
C ARG A 113 -9.69 -9.26 -17.11
N SER A 114 -10.77 -9.56 -16.40
CA SER A 114 -11.05 -10.92 -15.91
C SER A 114 -11.77 -11.69 -17.01
#